data_AF-A0A7H0HZZ5-F1
#
_entry.id   AF-A0A7H0HZZ5-F1
#
_cell.length_a   1.000
_cell.length_b   1.000
_cell.length_c   1.000
_cell.angle_alpha   90.00
_cell.angle_beta   90.00
_cell.angle_gamma   90.00
#
_symmetry.space_group_name_H-M   'P 1'
#
loop_
_entity.id
_entity.type
_entity.pdbx_description
1 polymer ?
#
loop_
_entity_poly.entity_id
_entity_poly.type
_entity_poly.pdbx_seq_one_letter_code
_entity_poly.pdbx_strand_id
1 'polypeptide(L)'
;MSGELPGGQGRPISDEEWARFQIDSEGPARLHAPKEPSARARMVAERLRRADEEEARRQGRVRRLVRRGRPVQARPEGWRSWTAAPRRRTRGGLRPFLWILVAVAAVLLLLAPGRIMGLLG
;
A
#
# COMPACT_ATOMS: atom_id res chain seq x y z
N MET A 1 -38.51 9.90 -23.36
CA MET A 1 -37.30 10.67 -23.72
C MET A 1 -36.09 9.85 -23.29
N SER A 2 -35.69 8.90 -24.12
CA SER A 2 -34.52 8.06 -23.87
C SER A 2 -33.31 8.76 -24.47
N GLY A 3 -32.35 9.14 -23.64
CA GLY A 3 -31.08 9.70 -24.11
C GLY A 3 -30.23 8.59 -24.71
N GLU A 4 -30.09 8.58 -26.03
CA GLU A 4 -29.02 7.86 -26.71
C GLU A 4 -27.68 8.43 -26.24
N LEU A 5 -26.90 7.61 -25.55
CA LEU A 5 -25.46 7.83 -25.46
C LEU A 5 -24.90 7.44 -26.83
N PRO A 6 -24.16 8.32 -27.53
CA PRO A 6 -23.47 7.92 -28.75
C PRO A 6 -22.42 6.87 -28.35
N GLY A 7 -22.78 5.60 -28.53
CA GLY A 7 -21.86 4.48 -28.43
C GLY A 7 -20.78 4.72 -29.46
N GLY A 8 -19.60 5.13 -28.99
CA GLY A 8 -18.44 5.33 -29.84
C GLY A 8 -18.22 4.06 -30.67
N GLN A 9 -18.37 4.19 -31.99
CA GLN A 9 -18.08 3.14 -32.95
C GLN A 9 -16.58 2.92 -33.06
N GLY A 10 -15.94 2.56 -31.95
CA GLY A 10 -14.54 2.18 -31.91
C GLY A 10 -14.41 0.78 -32.49
N ARG A 11 -14.02 0.70 -33.76
CA ARG A 11 -13.54 -0.55 -34.35
C ARG A 11 -12.47 -1.13 -33.40
N PRO A 12 -12.53 -2.42 -33.04
CA PRO A 12 -11.48 -3.03 -32.23
C PRO A 12 -10.14 -2.84 -32.95
N ILE A 13 -9.17 -2.21 -32.27
CA ILE A 13 -7.83 -1.98 -32.81
C ILE A 13 -7.20 -3.34 -33.13
N SER A 14 -6.72 -3.49 -34.35
CA SER A 14 -6.01 -4.70 -34.80
C SER A 14 -4.60 -4.77 -34.23
N ASP A 15 -4.03 -5.99 -34.15
CA ASP A 15 -2.66 -6.18 -33.67
C ASP A 15 -1.63 -5.44 -34.54
N GLU A 16 -1.89 -5.29 -35.84
CA GLU A 16 -1.06 -4.53 -36.77
C GLU A 16 -1.07 -3.02 -36.44
N GLU A 17 -2.25 -2.47 -36.15
CA GLU A 17 -2.38 -1.07 -35.71
C GLU A 17 -1.72 -0.84 -34.35
N TRP A 18 -1.81 -1.83 -33.45
CA TRP A 18 -1.09 -1.83 -32.16
C TRP A 18 0.43 -1.83 -32.35
N ALA A 19 0.96 -2.73 -33.19
CA ALA A 19 2.39 -2.82 -33.47
C ALA A 19 2.92 -1.51 -34.05
N ARG A 20 2.17 -0.91 -34.97
CA ARG A 20 2.52 0.38 -35.58
C ARG A 20 2.50 1.52 -34.58
N PHE A 21 1.51 1.57 -33.69
CA PHE A 21 1.45 2.55 -32.60
C PHE A 21 2.62 2.41 -31.63
N GLN A 22 3.01 1.18 -31.30
CA GLN A 22 4.14 0.94 -30.40
C GLN A 22 5.46 1.45 -31.01
N ILE A 23 5.71 1.13 -32.28
CA ILE A 23 6.89 1.62 -33.01
C ILE A 23 6.92 3.15 -33.04
N ASP A 24 5.80 3.80 -33.34
CA ASP A 24 5.69 5.26 -33.39
C ASP A 24 5.93 5.90 -32.01
N SER A 25 5.34 5.32 -30.95
CA SER A 25 5.48 5.77 -29.56
C SER A 25 6.88 5.55 -28.97
N GLU A 26 7.62 4.56 -29.45
CA GLU A 26 8.99 4.27 -29.03
C GLU A 26 10.04 5.07 -29.81
N GLY A 27 9.70 5.48 -31.03
CA GLY A 27 10.54 6.22 -31.95
C GLY A 27 10.50 7.75 -31.76
N PRO A 28 10.47 8.54 -32.85
CA PRO A 28 10.60 10.00 -32.81
C PRO A 28 9.57 10.73 -31.94
N ALA A 29 8.40 10.12 -31.69
CA ALA A 29 7.37 10.72 -30.83
C ALA A 29 7.86 10.98 -29.40
N ARG A 30 8.80 10.16 -28.87
CA ARG A 30 9.42 10.40 -27.55
C ARG A 30 10.27 11.67 -27.51
N LEU A 31 10.87 12.02 -28.65
CA LEU A 31 11.70 13.21 -28.77
C LEU A 31 10.85 14.49 -28.70
N HIS A 32 9.61 14.42 -29.20
CA HIS A 32 8.64 15.50 -29.18
C HIS A 32 7.75 15.53 -27.92
N ALA A 33 7.93 14.56 -27.00
CA ALA A 33 7.14 14.53 -25.77
C ALA A 33 7.44 15.78 -24.91
N PRO A 34 6.41 16.48 -24.40
CA PRO A 34 6.59 17.61 -23.50
C PRO A 34 7.48 17.23 -22.31
N LYS A 35 8.60 17.93 -22.15
CA LYS A 35 9.57 17.68 -21.07
C LYS A 35 9.02 18.04 -19.70
N GLU A 36 8.07 18.96 -19.68
CA GLU A 36 7.38 19.38 -18.48
C GLU A 36 5.99 18.73 -18.40
N PRO A 37 5.56 18.30 -17.20
CA PRO A 37 4.20 17.82 -17.00
C PRO A 37 3.22 18.93 -17.38
N SER A 38 2.16 18.56 -18.09
CA SER A 38 1.12 19.50 -18.51
C SER A 38 0.54 20.27 -17.31
N ALA A 39 0.05 21.48 -17.54
CA ALA A 39 -0.53 22.32 -16.49
C ALA A 39 -1.59 21.57 -15.66
N ARG A 40 -2.43 20.76 -16.33
CA ARG A 40 -3.42 19.90 -15.68
C ARG A 40 -2.78 18.83 -14.78
N ALA A 41 -1.70 18.20 -15.24
CA ALA A 41 -0.99 17.21 -14.44
C ALA A 41 -0.40 17.83 -13.16
N ARG A 42 0.15 19.05 -13.24
CA ARG A 42 0.62 19.80 -12.06
C ARG A 42 -0.52 20.10 -11.09
N MET A 43 -1.65 20.60 -11.57
CA MET A 43 -2.83 20.86 -10.74
C MET A 43 -3.35 19.60 -10.04
N VAL A 44 -3.38 18.46 -10.74
CA VAL A 44 -3.81 17.18 -10.16
C VAL A 44 -2.83 16.71 -9.09
N ALA A 45 -1.52 16.81 -9.32
CA ALA A 45 -0.51 16.47 -8.33
C ALA A 45 -0.65 17.33 -7.06
N GLU A 46 -0.92 18.63 -7.20
CA GLU A 46 -1.22 19.51 -6.07
C GLU A 46 -2.49 19.12 -5.34
N ARG A 47 -3.58 18.81 -6.07
CA ARG A 47 -4.85 18.36 -5.47
C ARG A 47 -4.66 17.08 -4.66
N LEU A 48 -3.95 16.10 -5.22
CA LEU A 48 -3.64 14.84 -4.54
C LEU A 48 -2.78 15.09 -3.29
N ARG A 49 -1.76 15.93 -3.38
CA ARG A 49 -0.93 16.28 -2.23
C ARG A 49 -1.72 16.94 -1.10
N ARG A 50 -2.69 17.82 -1.41
CA ARG A 50 -3.58 18.42 -0.41
C ARG A 50 -4.45 17.36 0.28
N ALA A 51 -5.03 16.44 -0.49
CA ALA A 51 -5.82 15.33 0.06
C ALA A 51 -4.99 14.44 1.00
N ASP A 52 -3.76 14.08 0.59
CA ASP A 52 -2.83 13.30 1.41
C ASP A 52 -2.48 14.01 2.74
N GLU A 53 -2.25 15.32 2.70
CA GLU A 53 -1.96 16.13 3.89
C GLU A 53 -3.17 16.19 4.84
N GLU A 54 -4.38 16.29 4.31
CA GLU A 54 -5.62 16.26 5.11
C GLU A 54 -5.84 14.90 5.78
N GLU A 55 -5.64 13.79 5.06
CA GLU A 55 -5.70 12.44 5.63
C GLU A 55 -4.60 12.23 6.67
N ALA A 56 -3.39 12.71 6.40
CA ALA A 56 -2.28 12.66 7.35
C ALA A 56 -2.58 13.50 8.60
N ARG A 57 -3.33 14.60 8.53
CA ARG A 57 -3.80 15.34 9.71
C ARG A 57 -4.84 14.55 10.50
N ARG A 58 -5.81 13.91 9.82
CA ARG A 58 -6.82 13.05 10.46
C ARG A 58 -6.18 11.85 11.16
N GLN A 59 -5.20 11.20 10.53
CA GLN A 59 -4.48 10.05 11.08
C GLN A 59 -3.32 10.43 12.02
N GLY A 60 -2.80 11.65 11.90
CA GLY A 60 -1.52 12.08 12.43
C GLY A 60 -1.49 12.28 13.93
N ARG A 61 -2.62 12.54 14.59
CA ARG A 61 -2.65 12.68 16.06
C ARG A 61 -2.41 11.33 16.76
N VAL A 62 -3.03 10.26 16.24
CA VAL A 62 -2.93 8.91 16.81
C VAL A 62 -1.61 8.22 16.42
N ARG A 63 -1.10 8.46 15.20
CA ARG A 63 0.12 7.80 14.70
C ARG A 63 1.44 8.54 14.96
N ARG A 64 1.46 9.86 15.17
CA ARG A 64 2.70 10.59 15.56
C ARG A 64 3.29 10.05 16.85
N LEU A 65 2.44 9.64 17.79
CA LEU A 65 2.86 9.01 19.04
C LEU A 65 3.49 7.62 18.84
N VAL A 66 3.12 6.90 17.77
CA VAL A 66 3.46 5.47 17.60
C VAL A 66 4.56 5.22 16.56
N ARG A 67 4.75 6.09 15.56
CA ARG A 67 5.80 5.90 14.53
C ARG A 67 6.39 7.23 14.09
N ARG A 68 7.36 7.71 14.86
CA ARG A 68 8.27 8.79 14.46
C ARG A 68 9.12 8.29 13.27
N GLY A 69 8.82 8.75 12.05
CA GLY A 69 9.75 8.61 10.92
C GLY A 69 9.29 7.81 9.69
N ARG A 70 8.00 7.51 9.48
CA ARG A 70 7.54 6.97 8.18
C ARG A 70 6.64 7.97 7.45
N PRO A 71 7.04 8.50 6.28
CA PRO A 71 6.14 9.30 5.46
C PRO A 71 4.93 8.44 5.08
N VAL A 72 3.73 8.94 5.39
CA VAL A 72 2.48 8.32 4.97
C VAL A 72 2.31 8.66 3.50
N GLN A 73 2.71 7.74 2.62
CA GLN A 73 2.33 7.80 1.21
C GLN A 73 0.88 7.34 1.15
N ALA A 74 -0.03 8.16 0.62
CA ALA A 74 -1.38 7.72 0.34
C ALA A 74 -1.28 6.56 -0.66
N ARG A 75 -1.77 5.40 -0.23
CA ARG A 75 -1.79 4.22 -1.10
C ARG A 75 -2.93 4.44 -2.11
N PRO A 76 -2.67 4.31 -3.42
CA PRO A 76 -3.75 4.36 -4.40
C PRO A 76 -4.78 3.25 -4.11
N GLU A 77 -6.04 3.64 -4.00
CA GLU A 77 -7.11 2.83 -3.39
C GLU A 77 -7.58 1.61 -4.21
N GLY A 78 -7.19 1.44 -5.48
CA GLY A 78 -7.70 0.27 -6.23
C GLY A 78 -7.18 0.00 -7.62
N TRP A 79 -6.59 0.97 -8.33
CA TRP A 79 -6.18 0.76 -9.73
C TRP A 79 -4.68 0.43 -9.91
N ARG A 80 -3.87 0.59 -8.85
CA ARG A 80 -2.44 0.23 -8.81
C ARG A 80 -2.12 -0.97 -7.89
N SER A 81 -3.14 -1.65 -7.38
CA SER A 81 -2.99 -2.76 -6.42
C SER A 81 -2.66 -4.11 -7.07
N TRP A 82 -2.62 -4.21 -8.41
CA TRP A 82 -2.24 -5.46 -9.09
C TRP A 82 -0.75 -5.80 -8.94
N THR A 83 0.11 -4.80 -8.69
CA THR A 83 1.52 -5.04 -8.41
C THR A 83 1.82 -4.93 -6.92
N ALA A 84 2.24 -6.06 -6.37
CA ALA A 84 2.64 -6.29 -4.98
C ALA A 84 1.49 -6.37 -3.97
N ALA A 85 0.97 -7.59 -3.78
CA ALA A 85 0.49 -8.00 -2.46
C ALA A 85 1.52 -7.53 -1.41
N PRO A 86 1.11 -6.77 -0.38
CA PRO A 86 2.06 -6.32 0.63
C PRO A 86 2.64 -7.58 1.26
N ARG A 87 3.93 -7.85 1.02
CA ARG A 87 4.70 -8.84 1.78
C ARG A 87 4.37 -8.54 3.24
N ARG A 88 3.58 -9.42 3.88
CA ARG A 88 3.34 -9.38 5.31
C ARG A 88 4.72 -9.45 5.92
N ARG A 89 5.27 -8.29 6.28
CA ARG A 89 6.45 -8.21 7.12
C ARG A 89 5.95 -8.73 8.45
N THR A 90 6.08 -10.04 8.65
CA THR A 90 6.01 -10.69 9.94
C THR A 90 7.10 -10.03 10.77
N ARG A 91 6.78 -8.87 11.35
CA ARG A 91 7.48 -8.39 12.53
C ARG A 91 7.11 -9.41 13.59
N GLY A 92 7.85 -10.52 13.61
CA GLY A 92 7.89 -11.48 14.69
C GLY A 92 8.46 -10.75 15.90
N GLY A 93 7.63 -9.88 16.49
CA GLY A 93 7.89 -9.40 17.83
C GLY A 93 7.80 -10.59 18.77
N LEU A 94 8.53 -10.53 19.88
CA LEU A 94 8.65 -11.52 20.96
C LEU A 94 7.32 -12.03 21.57
N ARG A 95 6.17 -11.63 21.01
CA ARG A 95 4.82 -12.07 21.39
C ARG A 95 4.60 -13.59 21.38
N PRO A 96 5.04 -14.39 20.38
CA PRO A 96 4.88 -15.83 20.47
C PRO A 96 5.83 -16.42 21.53
N PHE A 97 7.02 -15.86 21.71
CA PHE A 97 7.93 -16.26 22.80
C PHE A 97 7.33 -16.02 24.19
N LEU A 98 6.60 -14.90 24.36
CA LEU A 98 5.90 -14.61 25.61
C LEU A 98 4.81 -15.65 25.92
N TRP A 99 4.02 -16.05 24.91
CA TRP A 99 3.03 -17.11 25.06
C TRP A 99 3.65 -18.47 25.38
N ILE A 100 4.79 -18.79 24.77
CA ILE A 100 5.55 -20.01 25.09
C ILE A 100 6.02 -19.98 26.54
N LEU A 101 6.59 -18.87 27.01
CA LEU A 101 7.06 -18.74 28.40
C LEU A 101 5.90 -18.91 29.40
N VAL A 102 4.74 -18.31 29.13
CA VAL A 102 3.53 -18.46 29.94
C VAL A 102 3.05 -19.91 29.97
N ALA A 103 3.04 -20.59 28.81
CA ALA A 103 2.65 -21.99 28.73
C ALA A 103 3.61 -22.89 29.53
N VAL A 104 4.92 -22.66 29.42
CA VAL A 104 5.93 -23.40 30.20
C VAL A 104 5.75 -23.18 31.70
N ALA A 105 5.53 -21.93 32.14
CA ALA A 105 5.26 -21.64 33.55
C ALA A 105 3.99 -22.32 34.06
N ALA A 106 2.91 -22.34 33.27
CA ALA A 106 1.67 -23.03 33.62
C ALA A 106 1.84 -24.55 33.72
N VAL A 107 2.61 -25.15 32.80
CA VAL A 107 2.94 -26.59 32.83
C VAL A 107 3.80 -26.92 34.05
N LEU A 108 4.79 -26.09 34.38
CA LEU A 108 5.62 -26.26 35.58
C LEU A 108 4.78 -26.15 36.87
N LEU A 109 3.81 -25.23 36.90
CA LEU A 109 2.89 -25.06 38.02
C LEU A 109 1.97 -26.29 38.20
N LEU A 110 1.54 -26.91 37.09
CA LEU A 110 0.69 -28.10 37.11
C LEU A 110 1.45 -29.38 37.48
N LEU A 111 2.67 -29.55 36.98
CA LEU A 111 3.45 -30.78 37.16
C LEU A 111 4.34 -30.79 38.41
N ALA A 112 4.72 -29.64 38.95
CA ALA A 112 5.72 -29.56 40.01
C ALA A 112 5.43 -28.47 41.08
N PRO A 113 4.27 -28.49 41.76
CA PRO A 113 3.98 -27.52 42.82
C PRO A 113 5.02 -27.54 43.96
N GLY A 114 5.64 -28.70 44.22
CA GLY A 114 6.65 -28.88 45.25
C GLY A 114 8.04 -28.29 44.96
N ARG A 115 8.39 -27.98 43.69
CA ARG A 115 9.69 -27.36 43.36
C ARG A 115 9.70 -25.85 43.53
N ILE A 116 8.53 -25.21 43.57
CA ILE A 116 8.40 -23.75 43.71
C ILE A 116 8.48 -23.37 45.20
N MET A 117 7.97 -24.23 46.10
CA MET A 117 8.06 -24.02 47.55
C MET A 117 9.45 -24.30 48.12
N GLY A 118 10.28 -25.10 47.46
CA GLY A 118 11.65 -25.40 47.90
C GLY A 118 12.70 -24.31 47.60
N LEU A 119 12.33 -23.22 46.91
CA LEU A 119 13.22 -22.08 46.67
C LEU A 119 12.92 -20.89 47.61
N LEU A 120 11.83 -20.97 48.38
CA LEU A 120 11.40 -19.93 49.33
C LEU A 120 11.60 -20.32 50.81
N GLY A 121 12.24 -21.46 51.08
CA GLY A 121 12.53 -21.99 52.42
C GLY A 121 13.97 -22.48 52.53
#